data_AF-A0A535JZE8-F1
#
_entry.id   AF-A0A535JZE8-F1
#
_cell.length_a   1.000
_cell.length_b   1.000
_cell.length_c   1.000
_cell.angle_alpha   90.00
_cell.angle_beta   90.00
_cell.angle_gamma   90.00
#
_symmetry.space_group_name_H-M   'P 1'
#
loop_
_entity.id
_entity.type
_entity.pdbx_description
1 polymer ?
#
loop_
_entity_poly.entity_id
_entity_poly.type
_entity_poly.pdbx_seq_one_letter_code
_entity_poly.pdbx_strand_id
1 'polypeptide(L)'
;NRRELAEAGCANTAVVPIAVDWEQFDVAPDPEVARRLKDERTAILAVGQILPQKAIHDVIASFAKYRESDPSARLYLVGSTAMSGQYLARLREQIAAAGLDDAVTLAGSVTIEQLVAYYRGATAFVTLSDHEGFCVPLLEAMRSDLPVIAHAAGAIPETLGDAGILLENKSPEKVAAAIERAVGDSALRRELIEKGHRRVEEFSRDKVASRLKLALARGGWDLPPARSKRLVVLSSDQRCGIHHYSLAVTDGLRERGHQVTFVGVRHLDTADLNRKLKFIAKTDAVLIEHEAGIFRDVPFVRALLTLWMRRLPVILSMHELEPEKFHHYRRLSAALHYGPRYSWPLELLRMPWVGLRLMNWFLRYRLILTLMGSIPRKLVVHSIRSERWLKLLTSDAEKAERFPLPIMPLENTVLPHDEAEKRRLRARFGLPTHKFIFVSPGFFFARKRYLEVIEALPDDSVLVLSGTRSDWEPRYFDEVMEAAKRKSNVVINTEYNTMGEYGAAADCVVLFYEDVFQSAVVTQAVWAGLPCIFSNAEGFAPYHAAGPVVRSVDELARAMREIQWPENYARYARGVRILRRLLSPERNAERYLAGVP
;
A
#
# COMPACT_ATOMS: atom_id res chain seq x y z
N ASN A 1 -14.85 -19.96 -29.25
CA ASN A 1 -16.02 -19.20 -28.74
C ASN A 1 -16.54 -18.10 -29.66
N ARG A 2 -15.97 -16.88 -29.74
CA ARG A 2 -16.62 -15.79 -30.53
C ARG A 2 -16.74 -16.11 -32.02
N ARG A 3 -15.70 -16.73 -32.61
CA ARG A 3 -15.72 -17.18 -34.01
C ARG A 3 -16.83 -18.20 -34.25
N GLU A 4 -16.93 -19.22 -33.40
CA GLU A 4 -18.03 -20.21 -33.43
C GLU A 4 -19.42 -19.56 -33.29
N LEU A 5 -19.58 -18.57 -32.39
CA LEU A 5 -20.84 -17.85 -32.25
C LEU A 5 -21.19 -17.07 -33.53
N ALA A 6 -20.19 -16.45 -34.17
CA ALA A 6 -20.41 -15.76 -35.44
C ALA A 6 -20.78 -16.75 -36.57
N GLU A 7 -20.12 -17.92 -36.62
CA GLU A 7 -20.44 -19.01 -37.54
C GLU A 7 -21.85 -19.59 -37.30
N ALA A 8 -22.30 -19.63 -36.05
CA ALA A 8 -23.66 -20.01 -35.66
C ALA A 8 -24.72 -18.91 -35.92
N GLY A 9 -24.34 -17.77 -36.53
CA GLY A 9 -25.24 -16.69 -36.91
C GLY A 9 -25.51 -15.65 -35.82
N CYS A 10 -24.78 -15.65 -34.71
CA CYS A 10 -24.89 -14.60 -33.69
C CYS A 10 -24.20 -13.30 -34.17
N ALA A 11 -24.98 -12.35 -34.67
CA ALA A 11 -24.48 -11.10 -35.24
C ALA A 11 -23.91 -10.10 -34.20
N ASN A 12 -24.35 -10.17 -32.94
CA ASN A 12 -23.97 -9.21 -31.91
C ASN A 12 -23.07 -9.83 -30.83
N THR A 13 -21.82 -10.09 -31.20
CA THR A 13 -20.83 -10.70 -30.29
C THR A 13 -19.62 -9.79 -30.08
N ALA A 14 -19.08 -9.80 -28.86
CA ALA A 14 -17.86 -9.08 -28.48
C ALA A 14 -16.97 -9.95 -27.58
N VAL A 15 -15.67 -9.68 -27.56
CA VAL A 15 -14.74 -10.27 -26.58
C VAL A 15 -14.38 -9.21 -25.56
N VAL A 16 -14.69 -9.48 -24.30
CA VAL A 16 -14.26 -8.66 -23.16
C VAL A 16 -13.32 -9.52 -22.32
N PRO A 17 -12.04 -9.13 -22.18
CA PRO A 17 -11.10 -9.87 -21.33
C PRO A 17 -11.52 -9.84 -19.86
N ILE A 18 -10.99 -10.79 -19.08
CA ILE A 18 -11.17 -10.80 -17.63
C ILE A 18 -10.39 -9.62 -17.02
N ALA A 19 -11.04 -8.87 -16.14
CA ALA A 19 -10.36 -7.88 -15.30
C ALA A 19 -9.65 -8.60 -14.15
N VAL A 20 -8.32 -8.59 -14.17
CA VAL A 20 -7.52 -9.17 -13.08
C VAL A 20 -7.38 -8.15 -11.96
N ASP A 21 -7.67 -8.59 -10.73
CA ASP A 21 -7.44 -7.78 -9.55
C ASP A 21 -6.01 -7.95 -9.04
N TRP A 22 -5.15 -7.04 -9.46
CA TRP A 22 -3.75 -7.05 -9.09
C TRP A 22 -3.47 -6.70 -7.63
N GLU A 23 -4.42 -6.11 -6.89
CA GLU A 23 -4.20 -5.75 -5.48
C GLU A 23 -3.90 -6.98 -4.62
N GLN A 24 -4.43 -8.15 -4.99
CA GLN A 24 -4.16 -9.41 -4.31
C GLN A 24 -2.70 -9.84 -4.42
N PHE A 25 -1.98 -9.42 -5.46
CA PHE A 25 -0.56 -9.72 -5.67
C PHE A 25 0.38 -8.70 -5.00
N ASP A 26 -0.15 -7.61 -4.45
CA ASP A 26 0.63 -6.55 -3.79
C ASP A 26 0.90 -6.89 -2.31
N VAL A 27 1.33 -8.13 -2.06
CA VAL A 27 1.72 -8.66 -0.74
C VAL A 27 3.22 -8.96 -0.69
N ALA A 28 3.75 -9.05 0.54
CA ALA A 28 5.10 -9.56 0.76
C ALA A 28 5.14 -11.06 0.40
N PRO A 29 6.20 -11.54 -0.29
CA PRO A 29 6.34 -12.96 -0.58
C PRO A 29 6.57 -13.75 0.71
N ASP A 30 6.07 -14.98 0.77
CA ASP A 30 6.36 -15.89 1.87
C ASP A 30 7.88 -16.07 2.03
N PRO A 31 8.44 -15.81 3.23
CA PRO A 31 9.89 -15.77 3.42
C PRO A 31 10.56 -17.15 3.32
N GLU A 32 9.84 -18.24 3.59
CA GLU A 32 10.40 -19.60 3.49
C GLU A 32 10.49 -20.03 2.03
N VAL A 33 9.41 -19.87 1.27
CA VAL A 33 9.37 -20.18 -0.17
C VAL A 33 10.36 -19.31 -0.93
N ALA A 34 10.42 -18.01 -0.61
CA ALA A 34 11.36 -17.10 -1.25
C ALA A 34 12.83 -17.46 -0.98
N ARG A 35 13.15 -17.94 0.22
CA ARG A 35 14.51 -18.41 0.54
C ARG A 35 14.87 -19.64 -0.27
N ARG A 36 13.97 -20.63 -0.33
CA ARG A 36 14.15 -21.87 -1.10
C ARG A 36 14.45 -21.57 -2.56
N LEU A 37 13.66 -20.71 -3.20
CA LEU A 37 13.83 -20.34 -4.61
C LEU A 37 15.10 -19.53 -4.87
N LYS A 38 15.59 -18.75 -3.88
CA LYS A 38 16.82 -17.97 -4.01
C LYS A 38 18.06 -18.85 -4.13
N ASP A 39 18.03 -20.04 -3.54
CA ASP A 39 19.15 -20.99 -3.55
C ASP A 39 19.19 -21.81 -4.85
N GLU A 40 18.15 -21.74 -5.68
CA GLU A 40 18.08 -22.46 -6.96
C GLU A 40 18.69 -21.64 -8.09
N ARG A 41 19.55 -22.27 -8.90
CA ARG A 41 20.11 -21.64 -10.11
C ARG A 41 19.04 -21.41 -11.18
N THR A 42 18.20 -22.41 -11.40
CA THR A 42 17.12 -22.40 -12.40
C THR A 42 15.86 -23.00 -11.78
N ALA A 43 14.81 -22.20 -11.65
CA ALA A 43 13.51 -22.63 -11.15
C ALA A 43 12.44 -22.48 -12.23
N ILE A 44 11.92 -23.59 -12.74
CA ILE A 44 10.82 -23.62 -13.72
C ILE A 44 9.50 -23.70 -12.96
N LEU A 45 8.56 -22.82 -13.30
CA LEU A 45 7.27 -22.73 -12.65
C LEU A 45 6.13 -23.09 -13.60
N ALA A 46 5.20 -23.93 -13.13
CA ALA A 46 3.89 -24.10 -13.73
C ALA A 46 2.81 -23.89 -12.67
N VAL A 47 1.83 -23.04 -12.97
CA VAL A 47 0.73 -22.69 -12.04
C VAL A 47 -0.61 -23.07 -12.66
N GLY A 48 -1.41 -23.79 -11.91
CA GLY A 48 -2.78 -24.16 -12.27
C GLY A 48 -3.24 -25.42 -11.54
N GLN A 49 -4.55 -25.65 -11.49
CA GLN A 49 -5.08 -26.92 -10.97
C GLN A 49 -4.45 -28.10 -11.71
N ILE A 50 -4.04 -29.14 -10.99
CA ILE A 50 -3.38 -30.30 -11.58
C ILE A 50 -4.44 -31.19 -12.23
N LEU A 51 -4.75 -30.94 -13.50
CA LEU A 51 -5.80 -31.66 -14.24
C LEU A 51 -5.28 -32.15 -15.60
N PRO A 52 -5.87 -33.21 -16.19
CA PRO A 52 -5.43 -33.77 -17.46
C PRO A 52 -5.31 -32.74 -18.59
N GLN A 53 -6.30 -31.85 -18.74
CA GLN A 53 -6.31 -30.81 -19.78
C GLN A 53 -5.24 -29.73 -19.62
N LYS A 54 -4.58 -29.65 -18.45
CA LYS A 54 -3.42 -28.77 -18.23
C LYS A 54 -2.11 -29.40 -18.70
N ALA A 55 -2.17 -30.67 -19.12
CA ALA A 55 -1.07 -31.44 -19.67
C ALA A 55 0.22 -31.39 -18.83
N ILE A 56 0.09 -31.42 -17.50
CA ILE A 56 1.23 -31.43 -16.57
C ILE A 56 2.22 -32.58 -16.85
N HIS A 57 1.74 -33.71 -17.38
CA HIS A 57 2.61 -34.82 -17.82
C HIS A 57 3.59 -34.38 -18.92
N ASP A 58 3.18 -33.52 -19.85
CA ASP A 58 4.06 -32.96 -20.88
C ASP A 58 5.06 -31.97 -20.29
N VAL A 59 4.66 -31.20 -19.27
CA VAL A 59 5.56 -30.29 -18.55
C VAL A 59 6.67 -31.09 -17.85
N ILE A 60 6.32 -32.19 -17.19
CA ILE A 60 7.29 -33.09 -16.53
C ILE A 60 8.22 -33.72 -17.56
N ALA A 61 7.69 -34.24 -18.68
CA ALA A 61 8.51 -34.84 -19.73
C ALA A 61 9.49 -33.83 -20.36
N SER A 62 9.01 -32.62 -20.63
CA SER A 62 9.83 -31.52 -21.17
C SER A 62 10.90 -31.06 -20.19
N PHE A 63 10.56 -31.01 -18.89
CA PHE A 63 11.51 -30.68 -17.84
C PHE A 63 12.58 -31.76 -17.66
N ALA A 64 12.20 -33.05 -17.73
CA ALA A 64 13.15 -34.16 -17.74
C ALA A 64 14.16 -33.99 -18.88
N LYS A 65 13.69 -33.62 -20.07
CA LYS A 65 14.54 -33.36 -21.23
C LYS A 65 15.46 -32.15 -21.04
N TYR A 66 14.93 -31.05 -20.50
CA TYR A 66 15.72 -29.85 -20.20
C TYR A 66 16.85 -30.13 -19.19
N ARG A 67 16.61 -30.98 -18.18
CA ARG A 67 17.60 -31.34 -17.15
C ARG A 67 18.82 -32.09 -17.68
N GLU A 68 18.78 -32.62 -18.90
CA GLU A 68 19.99 -33.13 -19.57
C GLU A 68 21.04 -32.02 -19.79
N SER A 69 20.59 -30.78 -19.98
CA SER A 69 21.44 -29.59 -20.16
C SER A 69 21.72 -28.85 -18.85
N ASP A 70 20.75 -28.81 -17.93
CA ASP A 70 20.88 -28.23 -16.59
C ASP A 70 20.44 -29.21 -15.50
N PRO A 71 21.34 -30.09 -15.03
CA PRO A 71 21.04 -31.05 -13.96
C PRO A 71 20.70 -30.39 -12.61
N SER A 72 20.93 -29.08 -12.44
CA SER A 72 20.60 -28.37 -11.20
C SER A 72 19.18 -27.78 -11.19
N ALA A 73 18.50 -27.70 -12.35
CA ALA A 73 17.20 -27.05 -12.46
C ALA A 73 16.10 -27.73 -11.62
N ARG A 74 15.20 -26.94 -11.03
CA ARG A 74 14.02 -27.44 -10.30
C ARG A 74 12.73 -27.09 -11.03
N LEU A 75 11.71 -27.95 -10.87
CA LEU A 75 10.35 -27.71 -11.36
C LEU A 75 9.40 -27.59 -10.17
N TYR A 76 8.66 -26.49 -10.13
CA TYR A 76 7.61 -26.25 -9.15
C TYR A 76 6.25 -26.30 -9.83
N LEU A 77 5.42 -27.25 -9.40
CA LEU A 77 4.05 -27.44 -9.86
C LEU A 77 3.11 -26.94 -8.76
N VAL A 78 2.53 -25.76 -8.97
CA VAL A 78 1.70 -25.07 -7.97
C VAL A 78 0.24 -25.10 -8.39
N GLY A 79 -0.61 -25.67 -7.54
CA GLY A 79 -2.06 -25.66 -7.72
C GLY A 79 -2.76 -26.87 -7.11
N SER A 80 -4.07 -26.73 -6.94
CA SER A 80 -4.90 -27.73 -6.28
C SER A 80 -4.87 -29.09 -6.98
N THR A 81 -4.82 -30.15 -6.16
CA THR A 81 -4.89 -31.56 -6.57
C THR A 81 -6.23 -32.22 -6.25
N ALA A 82 -7.20 -31.47 -5.70
CA ALA A 82 -8.44 -32.03 -5.13
C ALA A 82 -9.27 -32.88 -6.11
N MET A 83 -9.17 -32.63 -7.42
CA MET A 83 -9.92 -33.34 -8.46
C MET A 83 -9.05 -34.23 -9.35
N SER A 84 -7.86 -34.62 -8.87
CA SER A 84 -6.82 -35.19 -9.72
C SER A 84 -6.41 -36.62 -9.38
N GLY A 85 -7.10 -37.32 -8.46
CA GLY A 85 -6.64 -38.57 -7.84
C GLY A 85 -5.86 -39.54 -8.75
N GLN A 86 -6.48 -40.07 -9.80
CA GLN A 86 -5.82 -41.00 -10.74
C GLN A 86 -4.73 -40.33 -11.59
N TYR A 87 -4.94 -39.08 -11.99
CA TYR A 87 -3.99 -38.33 -12.79
C TYR A 87 -2.73 -38.00 -11.99
N LEU A 88 -2.87 -37.53 -10.75
CA LEU A 88 -1.78 -37.25 -9.82
C LEU A 88 -0.95 -38.49 -9.52
N ALA A 89 -1.58 -39.66 -9.37
CA ALA A 89 -0.87 -40.92 -9.21
C ALA A 89 0.05 -41.19 -10.41
N ARG A 90 -0.46 -41.04 -11.65
CA ARG A 90 0.35 -41.17 -12.87
C ARG A 90 1.47 -40.14 -12.95
N LEU A 91 1.23 -38.89 -12.54
CA LEU A 91 2.30 -37.87 -12.51
C LEU A 91 3.40 -38.25 -11.53
N ARG A 92 3.07 -38.80 -10.35
CA ARG A 92 4.06 -39.28 -9.38
C ARG A 92 4.86 -40.46 -9.92
N GLU A 93 4.19 -41.42 -10.55
CA GLU A 93 4.86 -42.54 -11.23
C GLU A 93 5.80 -42.05 -12.33
N GLN A 94 5.38 -41.05 -13.12
CA GLN A 94 6.21 -40.45 -14.16
C GLN A 94 7.44 -39.72 -13.57
N ILE A 95 7.28 -38.98 -12.47
CA ILE A 95 8.39 -38.31 -11.78
C ILE A 95 9.40 -39.34 -11.27
N ALA A 96 8.93 -40.41 -10.61
CA ALA A 96 9.77 -41.47 -10.09
C ALA A 96 10.48 -42.24 -11.21
N ALA A 97 9.77 -42.60 -12.29
CA ALA A 97 10.34 -43.29 -13.44
C ALA A 97 11.42 -42.46 -14.17
N ALA A 98 11.31 -41.13 -14.12
CA ALA A 98 12.30 -40.21 -14.67
C ALA A 98 13.44 -39.87 -13.69
N GLY A 99 13.42 -40.39 -12.45
CA GLY A 99 14.42 -40.08 -11.42
C GLY A 99 14.41 -38.62 -10.97
N LEU A 100 13.21 -38.01 -10.91
CA LEU A 100 13.03 -36.57 -10.68
C LEU A 100 12.48 -36.22 -9.29
N ASP A 101 12.44 -37.16 -8.35
CA ASP A 101 11.85 -36.96 -7.01
C ASP A 101 12.45 -35.75 -6.27
N ASP A 102 13.77 -35.54 -6.37
CA ASP A 102 14.47 -34.40 -5.76
C ASP A 102 14.42 -33.12 -6.61
N ALA A 103 13.88 -33.19 -7.82
CA ALA A 103 13.86 -32.09 -8.79
C ALA A 103 12.48 -31.50 -9.05
N VAL A 104 11.40 -32.22 -8.74
CA VAL A 104 10.02 -31.80 -8.98
C VAL A 104 9.28 -31.64 -7.65
N THR A 105 8.83 -30.43 -7.35
CA THR A 105 8.00 -30.13 -6.18
C THR A 105 6.53 -29.97 -6.59
N LEU A 106 5.67 -30.84 -6.08
CA LEU A 106 4.21 -30.69 -6.12
C LEU A 106 3.74 -29.85 -4.92
N ALA A 107 3.63 -28.53 -5.08
CA ALA A 107 3.34 -27.62 -3.97
C ALA A 107 1.88 -27.65 -3.50
N GLY A 108 0.97 -28.16 -4.33
CA GLY A 108 -0.47 -28.17 -4.02
C GLY A 108 -1.09 -26.77 -4.03
N SER A 109 -2.19 -26.60 -3.30
CA SER A 109 -2.79 -25.28 -3.07
C SER A 109 -1.93 -24.47 -2.10
N VAL A 110 -1.64 -23.22 -2.43
CA VAL A 110 -0.74 -22.35 -1.65
C VAL A 110 -1.45 -21.05 -1.28
N THR A 111 -0.92 -20.33 -0.27
CA THR A 111 -1.41 -18.98 0.06
C THR A 111 -1.00 -17.97 -1.01
N ILE A 112 -1.60 -16.78 -0.98
CA ILE A 112 -1.25 -15.71 -1.94
C ILE A 112 0.20 -15.25 -1.78
N GLU A 113 0.73 -15.20 -0.56
CA GLU A 113 2.12 -14.85 -0.26
C GLU A 113 3.09 -15.90 -0.84
N GLN A 114 2.74 -17.18 -0.72
CA GLN A 114 3.50 -18.28 -1.30
C GLN A 114 3.44 -18.25 -2.83
N LEU A 115 2.26 -17.99 -3.43
CA LEU A 115 2.11 -17.85 -4.87
C LEU A 115 2.96 -16.70 -5.41
N VAL A 116 2.95 -15.55 -4.74
CA VAL A 116 3.81 -14.40 -5.07
C VAL A 116 5.29 -14.76 -4.93
N ALA A 117 5.67 -15.55 -3.94
CA ALA A 117 7.04 -16.04 -3.80
C ALA A 117 7.46 -16.94 -4.97
N TYR A 118 6.60 -17.87 -5.39
CA TYR A 118 6.86 -18.72 -6.57
C TYR A 118 7.04 -17.91 -7.85
N TYR A 119 6.12 -16.99 -8.15
CA TYR A 119 6.23 -16.17 -9.35
C TYR A 119 7.47 -15.26 -9.34
N ARG A 120 7.82 -14.67 -8.19
CA ARG A 120 8.99 -13.77 -8.09
C ARG A 120 10.33 -14.50 -8.04
N GLY A 121 10.35 -15.74 -7.56
CA GLY A 121 11.56 -16.54 -7.40
C GLY A 121 11.85 -17.48 -8.57
N ALA A 122 10.89 -17.71 -9.47
CA ALA A 122 11.09 -18.53 -10.64
C ALA A 122 11.98 -17.86 -11.71
N THR A 123 12.55 -18.67 -12.58
CA THR A 123 13.39 -18.24 -13.72
C THR A 123 12.58 -18.15 -15.02
N ALA A 124 11.64 -19.07 -15.21
CA ALA A 124 10.75 -19.13 -16.37
C ALA A 124 9.41 -19.76 -16.00
N PHE A 125 8.35 -19.39 -16.72
CA PHE A 125 7.01 -19.94 -16.57
C PHE A 125 6.64 -20.81 -17.77
N VAL A 126 6.11 -22.01 -17.52
CA VAL A 126 5.75 -22.98 -18.56
C VAL A 126 4.29 -23.41 -18.40
N THR A 127 3.52 -23.35 -19.48
CA THR A 127 2.16 -23.94 -19.56
C THR A 127 1.95 -24.67 -20.88
N LEU A 128 1.61 -25.96 -20.82
CA LEU A 128 1.40 -26.80 -22.01
C LEU A 128 -0.04 -27.26 -22.16
N SER A 129 -0.96 -26.54 -21.53
CA SER A 129 -2.39 -26.87 -21.46
C SER A 129 -2.98 -27.10 -22.85
N ASP A 130 -3.78 -28.16 -23.00
CA ASP A 130 -4.50 -28.49 -24.24
C ASP A 130 -5.71 -27.57 -24.47
N HIS A 131 -6.24 -26.98 -23.41
CA HIS A 131 -7.38 -26.08 -23.50
C HIS A 131 -7.43 -25.09 -22.35
N GLU A 132 -7.52 -23.80 -22.69
CA GLU A 132 -7.66 -22.69 -21.75
C GLU A 132 -8.66 -21.65 -22.27
N GLY A 133 -9.48 -21.11 -21.37
CA GLY A 133 -10.42 -20.04 -21.72
C GLY A 133 -9.79 -18.64 -21.76
N PHE A 134 -8.87 -18.35 -20.85
CA PHE A 134 -8.10 -17.09 -20.82
C PHE A 134 -6.68 -17.29 -20.29
N CYS A 135 -6.48 -18.22 -19.35
CA CYS A 135 -5.19 -18.49 -18.71
C CYS A 135 -4.60 -17.26 -17.99
N VAL A 136 -5.27 -16.85 -16.89
CA VAL A 136 -4.79 -15.77 -16.00
C VAL A 136 -3.32 -15.95 -15.56
N PRO A 137 -2.80 -17.18 -15.29
CA PRO A 137 -1.39 -17.39 -14.97
C PRO A 137 -0.38 -16.79 -15.96
N LEU A 138 -0.72 -16.65 -17.25
CA LEU A 138 0.14 -15.96 -18.22
C LEU A 138 0.38 -14.51 -17.81
N LEU A 139 -0.68 -13.80 -17.43
CA LEU A 139 -0.58 -12.39 -17.01
C LEU A 139 0.17 -12.26 -15.69
N GLU A 140 -0.04 -13.20 -14.76
CA GLU A 140 0.66 -13.25 -13.48
C GLU A 140 2.17 -13.45 -13.68
N ALA A 141 2.56 -14.40 -14.55
CA ALA A 141 3.96 -14.62 -14.92
C ALA A 141 4.60 -13.40 -15.59
N MET A 142 3.93 -12.80 -16.58
CA MET A 142 4.42 -11.60 -17.26
C MET A 142 4.57 -10.40 -16.32
N ARG A 143 3.66 -10.24 -15.35
CA ARG A 143 3.75 -9.18 -14.34
C ARG A 143 4.93 -9.41 -13.37
N SER A 144 5.32 -10.66 -13.16
CA SER A 144 6.43 -11.05 -12.27
C SER A 144 7.76 -11.21 -13.00
N ASP A 145 7.94 -10.60 -14.17
CA ASP A 145 9.18 -10.59 -14.93
C ASP A 145 9.66 -12.00 -15.36
N LEU A 146 8.73 -12.94 -15.54
CA LEU A 146 9.02 -14.28 -16.02
C LEU A 146 8.86 -14.37 -17.55
N PRO A 147 9.87 -14.86 -18.28
CA PRO A 147 9.64 -15.28 -19.65
C PRO A 147 8.67 -16.47 -19.67
N VAL A 148 7.70 -16.40 -20.58
CA VAL A 148 6.62 -17.39 -20.69
C VAL A 148 6.86 -18.30 -21.89
N ILE A 149 6.81 -19.61 -21.67
CA ILE A 149 6.77 -20.65 -22.70
C ILE A 149 5.39 -21.28 -22.65
N ALA A 150 4.67 -21.27 -23.77
CA ALA A 150 3.29 -21.75 -23.80
C ALA A 150 2.96 -22.59 -25.04
N HIS A 151 2.09 -23.58 -24.89
CA HIS A 151 1.52 -24.31 -26.03
C HIS A 151 0.38 -23.50 -26.68
N ALA A 152 0.35 -23.45 -28.01
CA ALA A 152 -0.61 -22.72 -28.83
C ALA A 152 -2.00 -23.39 -28.86
N ALA A 153 -2.70 -23.40 -27.72
CA ALA A 153 -4.01 -24.03 -27.60
C ALA A 153 -5.05 -23.12 -26.93
N GLY A 154 -6.32 -23.27 -27.34
CA GLY A 154 -7.43 -22.47 -26.84
C GLY A 154 -7.17 -20.96 -26.96
N ALA A 155 -7.37 -20.23 -25.87
CA ALA A 155 -7.14 -18.78 -25.81
C ALA A 155 -5.69 -18.36 -25.50
N ILE A 156 -4.76 -19.30 -25.28
CA ILE A 156 -3.36 -18.98 -24.93
C ILE A 156 -2.72 -18.04 -25.97
N PRO A 157 -2.82 -18.28 -27.29
CA PRO A 157 -2.24 -17.37 -28.29
C PRO A 157 -2.79 -15.94 -28.19
N GLU A 158 -4.10 -15.82 -27.95
CA GLU A 158 -4.76 -14.52 -27.81
C GLU A 158 -4.37 -13.82 -26.53
N THR A 159 -4.24 -14.52 -25.40
CA THR A 159 -3.83 -13.90 -24.13
C THR A 159 -2.35 -13.53 -24.13
N LEU A 160 -1.48 -14.41 -24.64
CA LEU A 160 -0.03 -14.21 -24.63
C LEU A 160 0.43 -13.16 -25.65
N GLY A 161 -0.16 -13.14 -26.85
CA GLY A 161 0.30 -12.28 -27.94
C GLY A 161 1.77 -12.59 -28.31
N ASP A 162 2.59 -11.55 -28.44
CA ASP A 162 4.03 -11.66 -28.75
C ASP A 162 4.93 -11.72 -27.50
N ALA A 163 4.34 -11.78 -26.30
CA ALA A 163 5.04 -11.64 -25.03
C ALA A 163 5.63 -12.95 -24.45
N GLY A 164 5.71 -14.00 -25.26
CA GLY A 164 6.31 -15.27 -24.86
C GLY A 164 6.68 -16.14 -26.06
N ILE A 165 7.26 -17.30 -25.79
CA ILE A 165 7.53 -18.32 -26.80
C ILE A 165 6.29 -19.20 -26.93
N LEU A 166 5.57 -19.04 -28.03
CA LEU A 166 4.39 -19.82 -28.35
C LEU A 166 4.76 -21.03 -29.22
N LEU A 167 4.36 -22.23 -28.79
CA LEU A 167 4.73 -23.50 -29.42
C LEU A 167 3.50 -24.21 -29.99
N GLU A 168 3.49 -24.40 -31.32
CA GLU A 168 2.48 -25.22 -32.01
C GLU A 168 2.62 -26.72 -31.70
N ASN A 169 3.83 -27.16 -31.34
CA ASN A 169 4.15 -28.54 -31.01
C ASN A 169 4.85 -28.57 -29.65
N LYS A 170 4.26 -29.30 -28.70
CA LYS A 170 4.74 -29.44 -27.32
C LYS A 170 5.54 -30.73 -27.07
N SER A 171 6.28 -31.23 -28.08
CA SER A 171 7.21 -32.34 -27.85
C SER A 171 8.26 -31.96 -26.79
N PRO A 172 8.69 -32.90 -25.94
CA PRO A 172 9.63 -32.62 -24.87
C PRO A 172 10.90 -31.88 -25.32
N GLU A 173 11.45 -32.22 -26.49
CA GLU A 173 12.65 -31.62 -27.05
C GLU A 173 12.44 -30.15 -27.44
N LYS A 174 11.29 -29.84 -28.06
CA LYS A 174 10.98 -28.46 -28.48
C LYS A 174 10.72 -27.56 -27.29
N VAL A 175 10.00 -28.07 -26.29
CA VAL A 175 9.75 -27.32 -25.06
C VAL A 175 11.05 -27.13 -24.28
N ALA A 176 11.89 -28.16 -24.15
CA ALA A 176 13.18 -28.05 -23.50
C ALA A 176 14.09 -27.01 -24.19
N ALA A 177 14.18 -27.03 -25.52
CA ALA A 177 14.94 -26.02 -26.27
C ALA A 177 14.37 -24.60 -26.11
N ALA A 178 13.05 -24.45 -25.98
CA ALA A 178 12.42 -23.17 -25.68
C ALA A 178 12.75 -22.67 -24.27
N ILE A 179 12.76 -23.56 -23.27
CA ILE A 179 13.19 -23.25 -21.90
C ILE A 179 14.66 -22.82 -21.91
N GLU A 180 15.53 -23.59 -22.56
CA GLU A 180 16.96 -23.28 -22.66
C GLU A 180 17.21 -21.90 -23.28
N ARG A 181 16.49 -21.56 -24.37
CA ARG A 181 16.57 -20.22 -24.96
C ARG A 181 16.06 -19.14 -24.01
N ALA A 182 14.91 -19.33 -23.37
CA ALA A 182 14.32 -18.35 -22.48
C ALA A 182 15.16 -18.08 -21.21
N VAL A 183 15.88 -19.11 -20.73
CA VAL A 183 16.74 -19.04 -19.54
C VAL A 183 18.15 -18.55 -19.90
N GLY A 184 18.74 -19.06 -21.00
CA GLY A 184 20.13 -18.82 -21.37
C GLY A 184 20.38 -17.54 -22.18
N ASP A 185 19.41 -17.07 -22.96
CA ASP A 185 19.54 -15.85 -23.77
C ASP A 185 19.03 -14.61 -23.01
N SER A 186 19.98 -13.88 -22.41
CA SER A 186 19.67 -12.66 -21.65
C SER A 186 19.05 -11.52 -22.47
N ALA A 187 19.28 -11.48 -23.79
CA ALA A 187 18.69 -10.47 -24.66
C ALA A 187 17.22 -10.81 -24.95
N LEU A 188 16.95 -12.06 -25.34
CA LEU A 188 15.60 -12.57 -25.54
C LEU A 188 14.77 -12.47 -24.25
N ARG A 189 15.35 -12.84 -23.10
CA ARG A 189 14.65 -12.75 -21.81
C ARG A 189 14.19 -11.31 -21.51
N ARG A 190 15.06 -10.32 -21.71
CA ARG A 190 14.70 -8.90 -21.53
C ARG A 190 13.60 -8.46 -22.49
N GLU A 191 13.71 -8.86 -23.76
CA GLU A 191 12.68 -8.57 -24.76
C GLU A 191 11.30 -9.12 -24.37
N LEU A 192 11.25 -10.40 -23.94
CA LEU A 192 10.01 -11.05 -23.52
C LEU A 192 9.40 -10.38 -22.29
N ILE A 193 10.22 -9.97 -21.31
CA ILE A 193 9.75 -9.24 -20.11
C ILE A 193 9.14 -7.89 -20.49
N GLU A 194 9.81 -7.12 -21.35
CA GLU A 194 9.30 -5.83 -21.82
C GLU A 194 7.98 -5.97 -22.59
N LYS A 195 7.88 -6.98 -23.46
CA LYS A 195 6.61 -7.31 -24.15
C LYS A 195 5.55 -7.75 -23.15
N GLY A 196 5.91 -8.53 -22.14
CA GLY A 196 5.03 -8.97 -21.06
C GLY A 196 4.40 -7.81 -20.31
N HIS A 197 5.19 -6.80 -19.94
CA HIS A 197 4.66 -5.58 -19.31
C HIS A 197 3.66 -4.86 -20.20
N ARG A 198 3.97 -4.68 -21.49
CA ARG A 198 3.05 -4.05 -22.45
C ARG A 198 1.76 -4.86 -22.59
N ARG A 199 1.88 -6.19 -22.66
CA ARG A 199 0.76 -7.12 -22.77
C ARG A 199 -0.15 -7.03 -21.54
N VAL A 200 0.41 -7.08 -20.33
CA VAL A 200 -0.35 -6.92 -19.07
C VAL A 200 -1.07 -5.58 -19.04
N GLU A 201 -0.45 -4.50 -19.53
CA GLU A 201 -1.08 -3.18 -19.61
C GLU A 201 -2.26 -3.13 -20.58
N GLU A 202 -2.33 -3.98 -21.61
CA GLU A 202 -3.53 -4.11 -22.46
C GLU A 202 -4.75 -4.68 -21.73
N PHE A 203 -4.53 -5.36 -20.60
CA PHE A 203 -5.55 -5.92 -19.73
C PHE A 203 -5.77 -5.08 -18.47
N SER A 204 -5.34 -3.81 -18.48
CA SER A 204 -5.63 -2.87 -17.39
C SER A 204 -7.14 -2.69 -17.20
N ARG A 205 -7.56 -2.40 -15.96
CA ARG A 205 -8.98 -2.18 -15.62
C ARG A 205 -9.63 -1.15 -16.54
N ASP A 206 -8.94 -0.06 -16.87
CA ASP A 206 -9.47 1.01 -17.73
C ASP A 206 -9.68 0.54 -19.18
N LYS A 207 -8.74 -0.23 -19.73
CA LYS A 207 -8.87 -0.79 -21.09
C LYS A 207 -9.96 -1.86 -21.15
N VAL A 208 -10.02 -2.74 -20.15
CA VAL A 208 -11.10 -3.75 -20.04
C VAL A 208 -12.46 -3.07 -19.87
N ALA A 209 -12.57 -2.05 -19.01
CA ALA A 209 -13.79 -1.26 -18.84
C ALA A 209 -14.21 -0.56 -20.13
N SER A 210 -13.26 -0.03 -20.89
CA SER A 210 -13.53 0.60 -22.19
C SER A 210 -14.04 -0.42 -23.23
N ARG A 211 -13.43 -1.61 -23.28
CA ARG A 211 -13.90 -2.73 -24.11
C ARG A 211 -15.30 -3.22 -23.70
N LEU A 212 -15.57 -3.28 -22.40
CA LEU A 212 -16.88 -3.64 -21.85
C LEU A 212 -17.94 -2.60 -22.23
N LYS A 213 -17.64 -1.30 -22.07
CA LYS A 213 -18.53 -0.20 -22.51
C LYS A 213 -18.88 -0.33 -23.98
N LEU A 214 -17.88 -0.55 -24.83
CA LEU A 214 -18.10 -0.73 -26.27
C LEU A 214 -18.94 -1.97 -26.57
N ALA A 215 -18.69 -3.08 -25.87
CA ALA A 215 -19.46 -4.32 -26.02
C ALA A 215 -20.94 -4.13 -25.63
N LEU A 216 -21.20 -3.43 -24.53
CA LEU A 216 -22.55 -3.12 -24.07
C LEU A 216 -23.28 -2.17 -25.03
N ALA A 217 -22.59 -1.12 -25.50
CA ALA A 217 -23.14 -0.19 -26.47
C ALA A 217 -23.54 -0.88 -27.78
N ARG A 218 -22.75 -1.86 -28.26
CA ARG A 218 -23.15 -2.73 -29.40
C ARG A 218 -24.40 -3.54 -29.12
N GLY A 219 -24.61 -3.92 -27.87
CA GLY A 219 -25.84 -4.55 -27.38
C GLY A 219 -27.04 -3.62 -27.25
N GLY A 220 -26.89 -2.31 -27.50
CA GLY A 220 -27.92 -1.30 -27.24
C GLY A 220 -28.02 -0.90 -25.75
N TRP A 221 -27.01 -1.23 -24.95
CA TRP A 221 -26.96 -0.90 -23.52
C TRP A 221 -25.99 0.26 -23.29
N ASP A 222 -26.52 1.45 -23.02
CA ASP A 222 -25.72 2.57 -22.55
C ASP A 222 -25.45 2.42 -21.05
N LEU A 223 -24.17 2.32 -20.69
CA LEU A 223 -23.79 2.41 -19.27
C LEU A 223 -24.10 3.81 -18.76
N PRO A 224 -24.67 3.95 -17.54
CA PRO A 224 -24.90 5.26 -16.97
C PRO A 224 -23.57 6.02 -16.88
N PRO A 225 -23.56 7.33 -17.12
CA PRO A 225 -22.36 8.14 -16.93
C PRO A 225 -21.84 7.93 -15.51
N ALA A 226 -20.50 7.95 -15.35
CA ALA A 226 -19.88 7.92 -14.02
C ALA A 226 -20.56 8.99 -13.17
N ARG A 227 -21.17 8.57 -12.05
CA ARG A 227 -22.07 9.44 -11.30
C ARG A 227 -21.23 10.50 -10.59
N SER A 228 -21.12 11.68 -11.20
CA SER A 228 -20.54 12.85 -10.55
C SER A 228 -21.38 13.18 -9.31
N LYS A 229 -20.83 12.93 -8.12
CA LYS A 229 -21.42 13.34 -6.84
C LYS A 229 -21.01 14.78 -6.51
N ARG A 230 -21.90 15.49 -5.83
CA ARG A 230 -21.60 16.73 -5.11
C ARG A 230 -21.16 16.35 -3.71
N LEU A 231 -19.96 16.76 -3.35
CA LEU A 231 -19.31 16.37 -2.10
C LEU A 231 -18.82 17.61 -1.36
N VAL A 232 -18.82 17.52 -0.04
CA VAL A 232 -18.21 18.52 0.82
C VAL A 232 -17.15 17.83 1.66
N VAL A 233 -15.92 18.35 1.63
CA VAL A 233 -14.83 17.89 2.50
C VAL A 233 -14.64 18.96 3.58
N LEU A 234 -14.92 18.61 4.83
CA LEU A 234 -14.81 19.49 5.98
C LEU A 234 -13.60 19.09 6.82
N SER A 235 -12.72 20.05 7.12
CA SER A 235 -11.49 19.82 7.88
C SER A 235 -10.98 21.11 8.54
N SER A 236 -9.78 21.10 9.09
CA SER A 236 -9.06 22.28 9.58
C SER A 236 -8.63 23.21 8.43
N ASP A 237 -8.65 24.52 8.64
CA ASP A 237 -7.98 25.51 7.76
C ASP A 237 -6.53 25.81 8.18
N GLN A 238 -6.09 25.32 9.34
CA GLN A 238 -4.73 25.45 9.82
C GLN A 238 -3.79 24.59 8.97
N ARG A 239 -2.66 25.16 8.53
CA ARG A 239 -1.61 24.41 7.83
C ARG A 239 -0.98 23.38 8.78
N CYS A 240 -1.44 22.15 8.68
CA CYS A 240 -0.92 20.98 9.38
C CYS A 240 -1.21 19.72 8.57
N GLY A 241 -0.66 18.57 8.97
CA GLY A 241 -0.75 17.32 8.21
C GLY A 241 -2.16 16.97 7.73
N ILE A 242 -3.17 17.06 8.61
CA ILE A 242 -4.56 16.76 8.23
C ILE A 242 -5.12 17.70 7.15
N HIS A 243 -4.73 18.97 7.15
CA HIS A 243 -5.18 19.92 6.13
C HIS A 243 -4.67 19.49 4.75
N HIS A 244 -3.39 19.13 4.65
CA HIS A 244 -2.79 18.64 3.41
C HIS A 244 -3.41 17.33 2.94
N TYR A 245 -3.72 16.40 3.85
CA TYR A 245 -4.48 15.20 3.51
C TYR A 245 -5.87 15.50 2.97
N SER A 246 -6.57 16.43 3.62
CA SER A 246 -7.92 16.81 3.21
C SER A 246 -7.93 17.44 1.81
N LEU A 247 -6.90 18.22 1.48
CA LEU A 247 -6.69 18.76 0.13
C LEU A 247 -6.38 17.65 -0.87
N ALA A 248 -5.47 16.72 -0.55
CA ALA A 248 -5.17 15.59 -1.42
C ALA A 248 -6.42 14.76 -1.73
N VAL A 249 -7.23 14.42 -0.72
CA VAL A 249 -8.52 13.74 -0.91
C VAL A 249 -9.47 14.56 -1.78
N THR A 250 -9.56 15.86 -1.55
CA THR A 250 -10.41 16.77 -2.33
C THR A 250 -10.01 16.78 -3.80
N ASP A 251 -8.72 16.89 -4.09
CA ASP A 251 -8.20 16.94 -5.46
C ASP A 251 -8.34 15.58 -6.15
N GLY A 252 -8.05 14.48 -5.45
CA GLY A 252 -8.28 13.13 -5.96
C GLY A 252 -9.74 12.87 -6.35
N LEU A 253 -10.70 13.35 -5.55
CA LEU A 253 -12.13 13.27 -5.90
C LEU A 253 -12.50 14.14 -7.12
N ARG A 254 -11.90 15.33 -7.25
CA ARG A 254 -12.12 16.23 -8.40
C ARG A 254 -11.56 15.64 -9.69
N GLU A 255 -10.38 15.03 -9.64
CA GLU A 255 -9.76 14.34 -10.79
C GLU A 255 -10.62 13.17 -11.29
N ARG A 256 -11.42 12.57 -10.41
CA ARG A 256 -12.43 11.56 -10.76
C ARG A 256 -13.74 12.12 -11.28
N GLY A 257 -13.83 13.45 -11.42
CA GLY A 257 -14.99 14.13 -11.99
C GLY A 257 -16.09 14.47 -10.98
N HIS A 258 -15.81 14.44 -9.66
CA HIS A 258 -16.76 14.88 -8.65
C HIS A 258 -16.73 16.38 -8.41
N GLN A 259 -17.88 16.95 -8.04
CA GLN A 259 -17.99 18.36 -7.66
C GLN A 259 -17.71 18.49 -6.16
N VAL A 260 -16.50 18.88 -5.79
CA VAL A 260 -16.06 18.90 -4.40
C VAL A 260 -15.82 20.32 -3.87
N THR A 261 -16.51 20.65 -2.78
CA THR A 261 -16.31 21.89 -2.02
C THR A 261 -15.50 21.60 -0.76
N PHE A 262 -14.33 22.23 -0.62
CA PHE A 262 -13.54 22.15 0.60
C PHE A 262 -14.00 23.23 1.60
N VAL A 263 -14.22 22.83 2.86
CA VAL A 263 -14.65 23.69 3.96
C VAL A 263 -13.64 23.55 5.10
N GLY A 264 -12.60 24.37 5.09
CA GLY A 264 -11.68 24.49 6.21
C GLY A 264 -12.33 25.24 7.36
N VAL A 265 -12.07 24.87 8.61
CA VAL A 265 -12.61 25.48 9.84
C VAL A 265 -11.46 25.89 10.75
N ARG A 266 -11.59 27.05 11.39
CA ARG A 266 -10.56 27.57 12.32
C ARG A 266 -10.38 26.65 13.52
N HIS A 267 -9.13 26.44 13.92
CA HIS A 267 -8.75 25.57 15.03
C HIS A 267 -9.53 25.90 16.32
N LEU A 268 -10.25 24.91 16.86
CA LEU A 268 -11.08 25.00 18.07
C LEU A 268 -12.16 26.12 18.07
N ASP A 269 -12.49 26.69 16.90
CA ASP A 269 -13.48 27.75 16.75
C ASP A 269 -14.88 27.18 16.49
N THR A 270 -15.69 27.16 17.56
CA THR A 270 -17.07 26.66 17.50
C THR A 270 -18.00 27.60 16.71
N ALA A 271 -17.74 28.91 16.72
CA ALA A 271 -18.59 29.87 16.02
C ALA A 271 -18.39 29.77 14.51
N ASP A 272 -17.14 29.61 14.09
CA ASP A 272 -16.78 29.38 12.68
C ASP A 272 -17.33 28.04 12.17
N LEU A 273 -17.18 26.95 12.93
CA LEU A 273 -17.77 25.65 12.60
C LEU A 273 -19.28 25.77 12.38
N ASN A 274 -20.02 26.33 13.34
CA ASN A 274 -21.47 26.49 13.25
C ASN A 274 -21.90 27.38 12.08
N ARG A 275 -21.11 28.43 11.78
CA ARG A 275 -21.37 29.31 10.63
C ARG A 275 -21.21 28.54 9.32
N LYS A 276 -20.08 27.84 9.14
CA LYS A 276 -19.77 27.10 7.91
C LYS A 276 -20.76 25.97 7.64
N LEU A 277 -21.20 25.25 8.68
CA LEU A 277 -22.23 24.21 8.55
C LEU A 277 -23.54 24.73 7.94
N LYS A 278 -23.96 25.96 8.27
CA LYS A 278 -25.20 26.56 7.72
C LYS A 278 -25.13 26.75 6.20
N PHE A 279 -23.95 27.01 5.65
CA PHE A 279 -23.73 27.26 4.22
C PHE A 279 -23.51 25.99 3.40
N ILE A 280 -23.35 24.83 4.04
CA ILE A 280 -23.29 23.54 3.33
C ILE A 280 -24.63 23.31 2.64
N ALA A 281 -24.65 23.36 1.31
CA ALA A 281 -25.84 23.09 0.51
C ALA A 281 -26.21 21.59 0.51
N LYS A 282 -27.36 21.24 -0.09
CA LYS A 282 -27.74 19.83 -0.26
C LYS A 282 -26.71 19.13 -1.15
N THR A 283 -26.05 18.12 -0.60
CA THR A 283 -24.92 17.40 -1.20
C THR A 283 -25.14 15.89 -1.05
N ASP A 284 -24.45 15.08 -1.84
CA ASP A 284 -24.60 13.61 -1.80
C ASP A 284 -23.89 13.00 -0.58
N ALA A 285 -22.76 13.57 -0.16
CA ALA A 285 -22.10 13.23 1.10
C ALA A 285 -21.24 14.39 1.64
N VAL A 286 -21.07 14.41 2.97
CA VAL A 286 -20.12 15.27 3.68
C VAL A 286 -19.03 14.37 4.27
N LEU A 287 -17.83 14.47 3.72
CA LEU A 287 -16.64 13.85 4.27
C LEU A 287 -16.05 14.79 5.32
N ILE A 288 -15.87 14.29 6.54
CA ILE A 288 -15.25 15.03 7.63
C ILE A 288 -13.92 14.38 7.95
N GLU A 289 -12.84 15.09 7.65
CA GLU A 289 -11.49 14.71 8.07
C GLU A 289 -11.27 15.22 9.50
N HIS A 290 -11.12 14.29 10.44
CA HIS A 290 -11.04 14.59 11.86
C HIS A 290 -9.78 14.02 12.51
N GLU A 291 -9.11 14.88 13.27
CA GLU A 291 -8.07 14.54 14.23
C GLU A 291 -8.41 15.23 15.55
N ALA A 292 -8.03 14.58 16.65
CA ALA A 292 -8.30 15.10 17.97
C ALA A 292 -7.62 16.47 18.18
N GLY A 293 -8.39 17.41 18.73
CA GLY A 293 -7.91 18.78 18.95
C GLY A 293 -8.23 19.76 17.83
N ILE A 294 -8.68 19.32 16.65
CA ILE A 294 -9.18 20.24 15.61
C ILE A 294 -10.50 20.88 16.07
N PHE A 295 -11.42 20.03 16.53
CA PHE A 295 -12.72 20.44 17.05
C PHE A 295 -12.82 20.09 18.53
N ARG A 296 -13.60 20.88 19.27
CA ARG A 296 -14.02 20.50 20.62
C ARG A 296 -15.05 19.38 20.53
N ASP A 297 -14.90 18.34 21.35
CA ASP A 297 -15.73 17.11 21.30
C ASP A 297 -17.25 17.40 21.25
N VAL A 298 -17.75 18.25 22.16
CA VAL A 298 -19.19 18.56 22.26
C VAL A 298 -19.70 19.36 21.06
N PRO A 299 -19.08 20.49 20.65
CA PRO A 299 -19.42 21.16 19.39
C PRO A 299 -19.36 20.26 18.16
N PHE A 300 -18.39 19.35 18.10
CA PHE A 300 -18.25 18.42 16.98
C PHE A 300 -19.43 17.46 16.88
N VAL A 301 -19.84 16.84 17.99
CA VAL A 301 -21.03 15.98 18.01
C VAL A 301 -22.31 16.74 17.65
N ARG A 302 -22.44 17.99 18.08
CA ARG A 302 -23.55 18.87 17.66
C ARG A 302 -23.53 19.15 16.16
N ALA A 303 -22.35 19.29 15.56
CA ALA A 303 -22.20 19.41 14.11
C ALA A 303 -22.70 18.15 13.38
N LEU A 304 -22.31 16.96 13.85
CA LEU A 304 -22.79 15.69 13.30
C LEU A 304 -24.32 15.59 13.37
N LEU A 305 -24.92 15.91 14.52
CA LEU A 305 -26.38 15.94 14.68
C LEU A 305 -27.05 16.93 13.73
N THR A 306 -26.44 18.10 13.52
CA THR A 306 -26.95 19.12 12.60
C THR A 306 -26.97 18.63 11.16
N LEU A 307 -25.89 17.97 10.71
CA LEU A 307 -25.82 17.39 9.36
C LEU A 307 -26.83 16.24 9.19
N TRP A 308 -26.96 15.40 10.22
CA TRP A 308 -27.91 14.29 10.25
C TRP A 308 -29.37 14.74 10.19
N MET A 309 -29.76 15.75 10.99
CA MET A 309 -31.11 16.35 10.94
C MET A 309 -31.43 16.95 9.57
N ARG A 310 -30.42 17.44 8.85
CA ARG A 310 -30.53 17.96 7.48
C ARG A 310 -30.50 16.87 6.41
N ARG A 311 -30.47 15.59 6.80
CA ARG A 311 -30.38 14.41 5.92
C ARG A 311 -29.18 14.45 4.98
N LEU A 312 -28.04 14.96 5.47
CA LEU A 312 -26.77 14.94 4.75
C LEU A 312 -25.96 13.71 5.23
N PRO A 313 -25.68 12.73 4.36
CA PRO A 313 -24.87 11.56 4.72
C PRO A 313 -23.47 12.00 5.14
N VAL A 314 -23.01 11.56 6.31
CA VAL A 314 -21.67 11.88 6.82
C VAL A 314 -20.76 10.67 6.69
N ILE A 315 -19.58 10.89 6.13
CA ILE A 315 -18.44 9.97 6.18
C ILE A 315 -17.45 10.59 7.16
N LEU A 316 -17.18 9.91 8.27
CA LEU A 316 -16.25 10.41 9.29
C LEU A 316 -14.91 9.69 9.15
N SER A 317 -13.90 10.44 8.69
CA SER A 317 -12.52 9.99 8.55
C SER A 317 -11.72 10.39 9.79
N MET A 318 -11.11 9.42 10.47
CA MET A 318 -10.40 9.62 11.73
C MET A 318 -8.92 9.25 11.60
N HIS A 319 -8.06 10.25 11.79
CA HIS A 319 -6.61 10.14 11.63
C HIS A 319 -5.92 9.55 12.86
N GLU A 320 -6.33 9.97 14.05
CA GLU A 320 -5.82 9.48 15.33
C GLU A 320 -6.98 9.21 16.28
N LEU A 321 -7.31 7.93 16.50
CA LEU A 321 -8.35 7.52 17.44
C LEU A 321 -7.73 6.83 18.65
N GLU A 322 -7.80 7.49 19.80
CA GLU A 322 -7.42 6.93 21.10
C GLU A 322 -8.24 7.53 22.24
N PRO A 323 -8.49 6.77 23.33
CA PRO A 323 -9.22 7.29 24.50
C PRO A 323 -8.60 8.57 25.08
N GLU A 324 -7.27 8.60 25.20
CA GLU A 324 -6.52 9.71 25.79
C GLU A 324 -6.64 11.04 25.04
N LYS A 325 -7.05 10.97 23.78
CA LYS A 325 -7.24 12.15 22.94
C LYS A 325 -8.54 12.90 23.27
N PHE A 326 -9.49 12.27 23.96
CA PHE A 326 -10.76 12.89 24.34
C PHE A 326 -10.65 13.66 25.65
N HIS A 327 -11.21 14.87 25.69
CA HIS A 327 -11.12 15.76 26.85
C HIS A 327 -11.74 15.15 28.11
N HIS A 328 -12.90 14.52 27.96
CA HIS A 328 -13.62 13.90 29.07
C HIS A 328 -12.93 12.64 29.61
N TYR A 329 -12.24 11.88 28.75
CA TYR A 329 -11.43 10.75 29.18
C TYR A 329 -10.24 11.20 30.02
N ARG A 330 -9.49 12.23 29.58
CA ARG A 330 -8.36 12.77 30.36
C ARG A 330 -8.78 13.24 31.76
N ARG A 331 -9.94 13.90 31.86
CA ARG A 331 -10.51 14.31 33.16
C ARG A 331 -10.87 13.11 34.04
N LEU A 332 -11.46 12.07 33.45
CA LEU A 332 -11.80 10.83 34.14
C LEU A 332 -10.52 10.15 34.66
N SER A 333 -9.54 9.92 33.78
CA SER A 333 -8.27 9.28 34.10
C SER A 333 -7.49 10.03 35.20
N ALA A 334 -7.38 11.36 35.08
CA ALA A 334 -6.72 12.17 36.10
C ALA A 334 -7.43 12.11 37.46
N ALA A 335 -8.76 12.06 37.47
CA ALA A 335 -9.52 12.04 38.72
C ALA A 335 -9.60 10.65 39.38
N LEU A 336 -9.27 9.57 38.68
CA LEU A 336 -9.06 8.27 39.33
C LEU A 336 -7.83 8.26 40.24
N HIS A 337 -6.89 9.17 40.02
CA HIS A 337 -5.64 9.29 40.76
C HIS A 337 -5.60 10.53 41.66
N TYR A 338 -6.75 11.02 42.12
CA TYR A 338 -6.79 12.25 42.92
C TYR A 338 -6.23 12.02 44.34
N GLY A 339 -5.34 12.90 44.79
CA GLY A 339 -4.79 12.85 46.14
C GLY A 339 -5.76 13.40 47.20
N PRO A 340 -5.72 12.85 48.44
CA PRO A 340 -6.45 13.43 49.57
C PRO A 340 -5.96 14.86 49.81
N ARG A 341 -6.89 15.79 49.97
CA ARG A 341 -6.57 17.22 50.16
C ARG A 341 -6.93 17.71 51.56
N TYR A 342 -7.76 16.95 52.27
CA TYR A 342 -8.25 17.27 53.60
C TYR A 342 -7.94 16.13 54.57
N SER A 343 -8.17 16.38 55.86
CA SER A 343 -8.15 15.34 56.89
C SER A 343 -9.24 14.29 56.62
N TRP A 344 -9.04 13.08 57.16
CA TRP A 344 -9.87 11.91 56.86
C TRP A 344 -11.40 12.10 57.01
N PRO A 345 -11.95 12.92 57.93
CA PRO A 345 -13.40 13.12 58.02
C PRO A 345 -13.95 13.99 56.87
N LEU A 346 -13.19 15.02 56.48
CA LEU A 346 -13.57 15.91 55.38
C LEU A 346 -13.42 15.23 54.02
N GLU A 347 -12.44 14.32 53.89
CA GLU A 347 -12.27 13.54 52.67
C GLU A 347 -13.45 12.57 52.44
N LEU A 348 -14.00 11.99 53.52
CA LEU A 348 -15.22 11.15 53.49
C LEU A 348 -16.43 11.89 52.92
N LEU A 349 -16.60 13.18 53.24
CA LEU A 349 -17.66 14.03 52.69
C LEU A 349 -17.44 14.40 51.22
N ARG A 350 -16.19 14.39 50.76
CA ARG A 350 -15.81 14.74 49.38
C ARG A 350 -15.95 13.58 48.41
N MET A 351 -15.77 12.34 48.85
CA MET A 351 -15.84 11.14 48.01
C MET A 351 -17.13 11.06 47.17
N PRO A 352 -18.35 11.28 47.71
CA PRO A 352 -19.58 11.26 46.90
C PRO A 352 -19.59 12.32 45.80
N TRP A 353 -19.07 13.52 46.06
CA TRP A 353 -19.00 14.59 45.07
C TRP A 353 -18.01 14.28 43.94
N VAL A 354 -16.87 13.66 44.27
CA VAL A 354 -15.93 13.15 43.27
C VAL A 354 -16.58 12.04 42.43
N GLY A 355 -17.30 11.12 43.07
CA GLY A 355 -18.07 10.07 42.39
C GLY A 355 -19.08 10.62 41.39
N LEU A 356 -19.89 11.62 41.78
CA LEU A 356 -20.84 12.28 40.88
C LEU A 356 -20.14 12.98 39.70
N ARG A 357 -18.98 13.59 39.91
CA ARG A 357 -18.19 14.19 38.83
C ARG A 357 -17.65 13.16 37.86
N LEU A 358 -17.08 12.07 38.36
CA LEU A 358 -16.60 10.94 37.55
C LEU A 358 -17.74 10.36 36.70
N MET A 359 -18.90 10.12 37.32
CA MET A 359 -20.11 9.66 36.64
C MET A 359 -20.52 10.60 35.50
N ASN A 360 -20.61 11.91 35.76
CA ASN A 360 -20.97 12.88 34.72
C ASN A 360 -19.94 12.91 33.57
N TRP A 361 -18.65 12.80 33.85
CA TRP A 361 -17.64 12.74 32.79
C TRP A 361 -17.68 11.44 31.99
N PHE A 362 -17.89 10.31 32.66
CA PHE A 362 -18.07 9.02 32.00
C PHE A 362 -19.30 9.04 31.08
N LEU A 363 -20.45 9.51 31.57
CA LEU A 363 -21.67 9.59 30.77
C LEU A 363 -21.50 10.50 29.55
N ARG A 364 -20.84 11.65 29.70
CA ARG A 364 -20.53 12.54 28.57
C ARG A 364 -19.58 11.89 27.56
N TYR A 365 -18.51 11.27 28.04
CA TYR A 365 -17.55 10.57 27.19
C TYR A 365 -18.25 9.48 26.37
N ARG A 366 -19.05 8.63 27.03
CA ARG A 366 -19.80 7.58 26.33
C ARG A 366 -20.83 8.12 25.36
N LEU A 367 -21.59 9.15 25.75
CA LEU A 367 -22.55 9.78 24.85
C LEU A 367 -21.86 10.35 23.58
N ILE A 368 -20.70 11.00 23.73
CA ILE A 368 -19.91 11.53 22.62
C ILE A 368 -19.50 10.39 21.67
N LEU A 369 -18.88 9.33 22.21
CA LEU A 369 -18.44 8.19 21.40
C LEU A 369 -19.60 7.49 20.69
N THR A 370 -20.70 7.24 21.40
CA THR A 370 -21.89 6.60 20.82
C THR A 370 -22.44 7.44 19.67
N LEU A 371 -22.55 8.76 19.82
CA LEU A 371 -23.05 9.63 18.76
C LEU A 371 -22.05 9.72 17.58
N MET A 372 -20.75 9.79 17.85
CA MET A 372 -19.70 9.76 16.82
C MET A 372 -19.70 8.45 16.03
N GLY A 373 -20.04 7.32 16.63
CA GLY A 373 -20.13 6.03 15.92
C GLY A 373 -21.49 5.77 15.25
N SER A 374 -22.58 6.29 15.82
CA SER A 374 -23.94 5.99 15.35
C SER A 374 -24.40 6.90 14.23
N ILE A 375 -24.06 8.20 14.30
CA ILE A 375 -24.56 9.22 13.37
C ILE A 375 -23.95 9.10 11.97
N PRO A 376 -22.61 8.97 11.80
CA PRO A 376 -22.03 8.81 10.48
C PRO A 376 -22.54 7.56 9.79
N ARG A 377 -22.67 7.67 8.47
CA ARG A 377 -23.02 6.54 7.60
C ARG A 377 -21.87 5.56 7.47
N LYS A 378 -20.64 6.09 7.53
CA LYS A 378 -19.38 5.37 7.39
C LYS A 378 -18.33 6.00 8.29
N LEU A 379 -17.53 5.15 8.93
CA LEU A 379 -16.38 5.48 9.76
C LEU A 379 -15.13 4.93 9.07
N VAL A 380 -14.16 5.79 8.84
CA VAL A 380 -12.90 5.43 8.21
C VAL A 380 -11.77 5.68 9.20
N VAL A 381 -10.87 4.71 9.31
CA VAL A 381 -9.61 4.86 10.04
C VAL A 381 -8.44 4.48 9.14
N HIS A 382 -7.27 5.05 9.44
CA HIS A 382 -6.10 4.94 8.56
C HIS A 382 -4.92 4.18 9.15
N SER A 383 -5.06 3.70 10.38
CA SER A 383 -4.01 2.95 11.10
C SER A 383 -4.59 1.75 11.84
N ILE A 384 -3.79 0.69 11.96
CA ILE A 384 -4.12 -0.50 12.77
C ILE A 384 -4.40 -0.09 14.22
N ARG A 385 -3.62 0.87 14.74
CA ARG A 385 -3.80 1.41 16.08
C ARG A 385 -5.17 2.06 16.28
N SER A 386 -5.62 2.88 15.33
CA SER A 386 -6.97 3.48 15.39
C SER A 386 -8.09 2.45 15.22
N GLU A 387 -7.88 1.43 14.39
CA GLU A 387 -8.83 0.34 14.19
C GLU A 387 -9.14 -0.43 15.49
N ARG A 388 -8.15 -0.63 16.36
CA ARG A 388 -8.36 -1.25 17.69
C ARG A 388 -9.41 -0.51 18.52
N TRP A 389 -9.45 0.81 18.39
CA TRP A 389 -10.32 1.69 19.16
C TRP A 389 -11.63 2.02 18.45
N LEU A 390 -11.81 1.61 17.18
CA LEU A 390 -13.05 1.85 16.43
C LEU A 390 -14.27 1.18 17.10
N LYS A 391 -14.05 0.03 17.76
CA LYS A 391 -15.06 -0.66 18.57
C LYS A 391 -15.56 0.14 19.77
N LEU A 392 -14.84 1.18 20.19
CA LEU A 392 -15.34 2.11 21.21
C LEU A 392 -16.47 2.98 20.70
N LEU A 393 -16.50 3.25 19.39
CA LEU A 393 -17.48 4.12 18.73
C LEU A 393 -18.70 3.33 18.27
N THR A 394 -18.49 2.16 17.64
CA THR A 394 -19.58 1.36 17.06
C THR A 394 -19.29 -0.14 17.14
N SER A 395 -20.35 -0.95 17.28
CA SER A 395 -20.31 -2.41 17.08
C SER A 395 -20.68 -2.84 15.66
N ASP A 396 -21.13 -1.90 14.83
CA ASP A 396 -21.55 -2.12 13.45
C ASP A 396 -20.34 -2.21 12.53
N ALA A 397 -20.01 -3.44 12.09
CA ALA A 397 -18.88 -3.70 11.22
C ALA A 397 -19.09 -3.18 9.79
N GLU A 398 -20.34 -3.01 9.32
CA GLU A 398 -20.62 -2.53 7.96
C GLU A 398 -20.30 -1.03 7.80
N LYS A 399 -20.29 -0.29 8.91
CA LYS A 399 -19.90 1.13 8.92
C LYS A 399 -18.39 1.32 8.99
N ALA A 400 -17.64 0.31 9.41
CA ALA A 400 -16.24 0.43 9.77
C ALA A 400 -15.34 0.00 8.62
N GLU A 401 -14.50 0.89 8.11
CA GLU A 401 -13.50 0.55 7.11
C GLU A 401 -12.12 1.08 7.50
N ARG A 402 -11.08 0.30 7.19
CA ARG A 402 -9.69 0.72 7.31
C ARG A 402 -9.02 0.71 5.95
N PHE A 403 -8.39 1.83 5.60
CA PHE A 403 -7.47 1.88 4.47
C PHE A 403 -6.37 2.93 4.70
N PRO A 404 -5.16 2.71 4.16
CA PRO A 404 -4.04 3.64 4.34
C PRO A 404 -4.36 5.03 3.78
N LEU A 405 -3.67 6.05 4.27
CA LEU A 405 -3.82 7.41 3.78
C LEU A 405 -3.45 7.54 2.30
N PRO A 406 -4.05 8.50 1.57
CA PRO A 406 -3.53 8.89 0.28
C PRO A 406 -2.11 9.47 0.43
N ILE A 407 -1.26 9.19 -0.56
CA ILE A 407 0.01 9.89 -0.67
C ILE A 407 -0.23 11.36 -1.03
N MET A 408 0.62 12.26 -0.54
CA MET A 408 0.42 13.70 -0.72
C MET A 408 1.73 14.39 -1.11
N PRO A 409 1.66 15.50 -1.85
CA PRO A 409 2.84 16.25 -2.27
C PRO A 409 3.67 16.78 -1.11
N LEU A 410 4.97 16.96 -1.37
CA LEU A 410 5.84 17.76 -0.51
C LEU A 410 5.35 19.21 -0.52
N GLU A 411 5.20 19.80 0.67
CA GLU A 411 4.65 21.14 0.80
C GLU A 411 5.50 22.18 0.07
N ASN A 412 4.85 22.99 -0.78
CA ASN A 412 5.47 24.08 -1.56
C ASN A 412 6.75 23.67 -2.31
N THR A 413 6.87 22.40 -2.69
CA THR A 413 8.10 21.86 -3.27
C THR A 413 7.83 21.28 -4.63
N VAL A 414 8.61 21.72 -5.63
CA VAL A 414 8.67 21.10 -6.94
C VAL A 414 9.77 20.04 -6.90
N LEU A 415 9.44 18.82 -7.33
CA LEU A 415 10.44 17.76 -7.42
C LEU A 415 11.40 18.04 -8.59
N PRO A 416 12.71 17.78 -8.43
CA PRO A 416 13.65 17.85 -9.53
C PRO A 416 13.25 16.85 -10.63
N HIS A 417 13.30 17.28 -11.88
CA HIS A 417 12.95 16.46 -13.05
C HIS A 417 14.05 15.46 -13.41
N ASP A 418 15.31 15.82 -13.11
CA ASP A 418 16.47 15.00 -13.40
C ASP A 418 17.56 15.13 -12.32
N GLU A 419 18.60 14.29 -12.44
CA GLU A 419 19.74 14.29 -11.53
C GLU A 419 20.54 15.60 -11.55
N ALA A 420 20.56 16.32 -12.67
CA ALA A 420 21.28 17.59 -12.74
C ALA A 420 20.57 18.68 -11.93
N GLU A 421 19.24 18.71 -11.98
CA GLU A 421 18.40 19.59 -11.17
C GLU A 421 18.49 19.24 -9.69
N LYS A 422 18.47 17.94 -9.35
CA LYS A 422 18.69 17.48 -7.97
C LYS A 422 20.05 17.93 -7.44
N ARG A 423 21.11 17.84 -8.25
CA ARG A 423 22.45 18.34 -7.88
C ARG A 423 22.49 19.86 -7.70
N ARG A 424 21.80 20.64 -8.54
CA ARG A 424 21.65 22.10 -8.36
C ARG A 424 20.92 22.43 -7.05
N LEU A 425 19.85 21.69 -6.75
CA LEU A 425 19.10 21.84 -5.50
C LEU A 425 19.99 21.56 -4.28
N ARG A 426 20.78 20.48 -4.32
CA ARG A 426 21.78 20.16 -3.28
C ARG A 426 22.79 21.29 -3.09
N ALA A 427 23.37 21.80 -4.18
CA ALA A 427 24.35 22.87 -4.14
C ALA A 427 23.79 24.15 -3.49
N ARG A 428 22.52 24.49 -3.75
CA ARG A 428 21.83 25.63 -3.12
C ARG A 428 21.78 25.55 -1.59
N PHE A 429 21.69 24.34 -1.05
CA PHE A 429 21.70 24.08 0.40
C PHE A 429 23.08 23.73 0.97
N GLY A 430 24.15 23.83 0.16
CA GLY A 430 25.49 23.42 0.57
C GLY A 430 25.65 21.92 0.83
N LEU A 431 24.73 21.10 0.30
CA LEU A 431 24.79 19.64 0.43
C LEU A 431 25.73 19.05 -0.63
N PRO A 432 26.47 17.97 -0.32
CA PRO A 432 27.34 17.33 -1.29
C PRO A 432 26.54 16.72 -2.46
N THR A 433 27.04 16.93 -3.67
CA THR A 433 26.34 16.51 -4.90
C THR A 433 26.58 15.05 -5.29
N HIS A 434 27.64 14.43 -4.78
CA HIS A 434 28.08 13.07 -5.13
C HIS A 434 27.88 12.03 -4.01
N LYS A 435 27.54 12.47 -2.79
CA LYS A 435 27.28 11.58 -1.66
C LYS A 435 25.81 11.17 -1.62
N PHE A 436 25.57 10.01 -1.01
CA PHE A 436 24.22 9.57 -0.69
C PHE A 436 23.68 10.40 0.50
N ILE A 437 22.48 10.95 0.36
CA ILE A 437 21.86 11.81 1.37
C ILE A 437 20.65 11.12 1.99
N PHE A 438 20.75 10.86 3.28
CA PHE A 438 19.62 10.51 4.14
C PHE A 438 18.95 11.77 4.66
N VAL A 439 17.63 11.78 4.74
CA VAL A 439 16.87 12.82 5.45
C VAL A 439 15.96 12.18 6.49
N SER A 440 15.86 12.77 7.67
CA SER A 440 14.92 12.34 8.71
C SER A 440 14.00 13.50 9.14
N PRO A 441 12.82 13.64 8.50
CA PRO A 441 11.98 14.83 8.65
C PRO A 441 11.07 14.87 9.88
N GLY A 442 10.72 16.09 10.30
CA GLY A 442 9.61 16.48 11.18
C GLY A 442 10.04 16.83 12.63
N PHE A 443 9.08 16.98 13.54
CA PHE A 443 9.35 17.49 14.89
C PHE A 443 10.41 16.71 15.71
N PHE A 444 11.25 17.45 16.45
CA PHE A 444 12.25 16.91 17.38
C PHE A 444 11.61 16.40 18.68
N PHE A 445 11.11 15.16 18.64
CA PHE A 445 10.57 14.42 19.80
C PHE A 445 11.39 13.17 20.07
N ALA A 446 11.50 12.76 21.32
CA ALA A 446 12.26 11.58 21.75
C ALA A 446 11.83 10.30 21.02
N ARG A 447 10.53 10.13 20.78
CA ARG A 447 9.95 9.01 20.02
C ARG A 447 10.48 8.86 18.59
N LYS A 448 11.14 9.87 18.03
CA LYS A 448 11.76 9.81 16.68
C LYS A 448 13.20 9.32 16.69
N ARG A 449 13.78 9.08 17.87
CA ARG A 449 15.05 8.37 18.02
C ARG A 449 16.17 8.93 17.12
N TYR A 450 16.25 10.25 17.02
CA TYR A 450 17.22 10.96 16.19
C TYR A 450 18.67 10.69 16.63
N LEU A 451 18.89 10.47 17.93
CA LEU A 451 20.21 10.10 18.47
C LEU A 451 20.70 8.79 17.85
N GLU A 452 19.85 7.78 17.77
CA GLU A 452 20.17 6.49 17.16
C GLU A 452 20.34 6.59 15.63
N VAL A 453 19.59 7.48 14.97
CA VAL A 453 19.79 7.75 13.53
C VAL A 453 21.15 8.39 13.28
N ILE A 454 21.58 9.32 14.13
CA ILE A 454 22.94 9.92 14.07
C ILE A 454 23.99 8.84 14.31
N GLU A 455 23.80 7.98 15.32
CA GLU A 455 24.73 6.91 15.67
C GLU A 455 24.95 5.95 14.49
N ALA A 456 23.86 5.49 13.87
CA ALA A 456 23.87 4.53 12.76
C ALA A 456 24.42 5.07 11.43
N LEU A 457 24.57 6.39 11.29
CA LEU A 457 24.98 7.04 10.04
C LEU A 457 26.37 6.57 9.53
N PRO A 458 26.46 6.07 8.28
CA PRO A 458 27.73 5.77 7.62
C PRO A 458 28.58 7.02 7.31
N ASP A 459 29.89 6.93 7.50
CA ASP A 459 30.84 8.06 7.36
C ASP A 459 30.93 8.63 5.92
N ASP A 460 30.63 7.81 4.91
CA ASP A 460 30.64 8.17 3.50
C ASP A 460 29.35 8.85 3.01
N SER A 461 28.31 8.88 3.85
CA SER A 461 27.00 9.46 3.56
C SER A 461 26.74 10.75 4.35
N VAL A 462 25.64 11.45 4.04
CA VAL A 462 25.19 12.63 4.81
C VAL A 462 23.80 12.39 5.39
N LEU A 463 23.59 12.83 6.63
CA LEU A 463 22.28 12.86 7.27
C LEU A 463 21.78 14.30 7.40
N VAL A 464 20.58 14.56 6.90
CA VAL A 464 19.85 15.81 7.13
C VAL A 464 18.75 15.56 8.16
N LEU A 465 18.87 16.15 9.34
CA LEU A 465 17.79 16.22 10.31
C LEU A 465 16.97 17.49 10.04
N SER A 466 15.79 17.33 9.43
CA SER A 466 14.97 18.45 8.95
C SER A 466 13.66 18.53 9.73
N GLY A 467 13.58 19.36 10.77
CA GLY A 467 12.52 19.25 11.78
C GLY A 467 12.21 20.53 12.54
N THR A 468 11.03 20.63 13.14
CA THR A 468 10.65 21.78 13.97
C THR A 468 10.96 21.45 15.43
N ARG A 469 11.47 22.41 16.19
CA ARG A 469 11.66 22.26 17.63
C ARG A 469 10.32 21.93 18.31
N SER A 470 10.35 20.98 19.23
CA SER A 470 9.21 20.68 20.10
C SER A 470 9.18 21.61 21.31
N ASP A 471 8.03 22.22 21.58
CA ASP A 471 7.80 22.98 22.83
C ASP A 471 7.61 22.08 24.05
N TRP A 472 7.25 20.80 23.83
CA TRP A 472 6.92 19.84 24.89
C TRP A 472 8.16 19.12 25.44
N GLU A 473 9.20 18.98 24.63
CA GLU A 473 10.42 18.23 24.95
C GLU A 473 11.69 19.03 24.57
N PRO A 474 11.89 20.23 25.12
CA PRO A 474 12.97 21.11 24.68
C PRO A 474 14.37 20.54 24.93
N ARG A 475 14.55 19.70 25.97
CA ARG A 475 15.84 19.07 26.31
C ARG A 475 16.30 18.09 25.24
N TYR A 476 15.37 17.35 24.63
CA TYR A 476 15.72 16.37 23.60
C TYR A 476 16.29 17.04 22.35
N PHE A 477 15.78 18.23 21.99
CA PHE A 477 16.35 19.02 20.91
C PHE A 477 17.83 19.35 21.20
N ASP A 478 18.14 19.82 22.40
CA ASP A 478 19.51 20.18 22.79
C ASP A 478 20.44 18.95 22.76
N GLU A 479 19.97 17.78 23.21
CA GLU A 479 20.70 16.51 23.11
C GLU A 479 21.02 16.12 21.66
N VAL A 480 20.04 16.25 20.76
CA VAL A 480 20.22 15.96 19.33
C VAL A 480 21.21 16.93 18.69
N MET A 481 21.16 18.22 19.05
CA MET A 481 22.12 19.22 18.57
C MET A 481 23.55 18.86 19.01
N GLU A 482 23.75 18.46 20.27
CA GLU A 482 25.07 18.04 20.78
C GLU A 482 25.57 16.76 20.10
N ALA A 483 24.71 15.77 19.87
CA ALA A 483 25.08 14.56 19.13
C ALA A 483 25.48 14.88 17.67
N ALA A 484 24.74 15.77 17.00
CA ALA A 484 25.03 16.16 15.64
C ALA A 484 26.37 16.90 15.50
N LYS A 485 26.76 17.74 16.47
CA LYS A 485 28.07 18.43 16.46
C LYS A 485 29.26 17.46 16.46
N ARG A 486 29.08 16.23 16.95
CA ARG A 486 30.15 15.21 17.01
C ARG A 486 30.41 14.54 15.66
N LYS A 487 29.52 14.70 14.68
CA LYS A 487 29.65 14.12 13.33
C LYS A 487 29.61 15.23 12.27
N SER A 488 30.68 15.37 11.49
CA SER A 488 30.80 16.39 10.44
C SER A 488 29.88 16.17 9.24
N ASN A 489 29.29 14.98 9.11
CA ASN A 489 28.36 14.60 8.05
C ASN A 489 26.88 14.64 8.46
N VAL A 490 26.55 15.35 9.54
CA VAL A 490 25.16 15.63 9.96
C VAL A 490 24.85 17.11 9.71
N VAL A 491 23.74 17.36 9.00
CA VAL A 491 23.21 18.69 8.70
C VAL A 491 21.87 18.85 9.41
N ILE A 492 21.65 20.01 10.03
CA ILE A 492 20.39 20.32 10.73
C ILE A 492 19.66 21.43 10.00
N ASN A 493 18.40 21.19 9.67
CA ASN A 493 17.47 22.19 9.18
C ASN A 493 16.31 22.32 10.18
N THR A 494 16.09 23.52 10.71
CA THR A 494 14.96 23.81 11.60
C THR A 494 13.85 24.62 10.95
N GLU A 495 14.03 25.01 9.68
CA GLU A 495 13.09 25.83 8.96
C GLU A 495 12.01 24.99 8.31
N TYR A 496 10.75 25.22 8.74
CA TYR A 496 9.59 24.49 8.23
C TYR A 496 9.40 24.65 6.72
N ASN A 497 9.58 25.86 6.20
CA ASN A 497 9.29 26.16 4.80
C ASN A 497 10.22 25.46 3.79
N THR A 498 11.41 25.05 4.22
CA THR A 498 12.42 24.40 3.36
C THR A 498 12.46 22.88 3.54
N MET A 499 11.69 22.33 4.49
CA MET A 499 11.71 20.88 4.77
C MET A 499 11.38 20.03 3.55
N GLY A 500 10.40 20.45 2.75
CA GLY A 500 10.02 19.76 1.53
C GLY A 500 11.17 19.72 0.52
N GLU A 501 11.89 20.83 0.36
CA GLU A 501 13.04 20.92 -0.55
C GLU A 501 14.23 20.07 -0.09
N TYR A 502 14.48 19.97 1.22
CA TYR A 502 15.44 19.01 1.77
C TYR A 502 15.02 17.56 1.53
N GLY A 503 13.71 17.28 1.60
CA GLY A 503 13.14 16.01 1.17
C GLY A 503 13.45 15.71 -0.30
N ALA A 504 13.15 16.65 -1.19
CA ALA A 504 13.40 16.52 -2.63
C ALA A 504 14.89 16.41 -2.99
N ALA A 505 15.78 16.99 -2.17
CA ALA A 505 17.22 16.88 -2.35
C ALA A 505 17.81 15.53 -1.89
N ALA A 506 17.09 14.77 -1.05
CA ALA A 506 17.56 13.52 -0.46
C ALA A 506 17.46 12.31 -1.40
N ASP A 507 18.16 11.23 -1.06
CA ASP A 507 18.09 9.94 -1.76
C ASP A 507 17.20 8.92 -1.03
N CYS A 508 17.14 9.02 0.31
CA CYS A 508 16.38 8.12 1.16
C CYS A 508 15.85 8.85 2.39
N VAL A 509 14.65 8.48 2.84
CA VAL A 509 14.04 9.00 4.07
C VAL A 509 14.20 8.01 5.22
N VAL A 510 14.75 8.43 6.36
CA VAL A 510 14.90 7.59 7.55
C VAL A 510 13.79 7.91 8.54
N LEU A 511 12.98 6.89 8.85
CA LEU A 511 11.83 6.95 9.73
C LEU A 511 11.98 5.96 10.88
N PHE A 512 12.85 6.30 11.84
CA PHE A 512 13.14 5.45 12.98
C PHE A 512 12.35 5.87 14.22
N TYR A 513 11.14 5.37 14.37
CA TYR A 513 10.21 5.79 15.43
C TYR A 513 10.09 4.69 16.49
N GLU A 514 9.88 5.08 17.74
CA GLU A 514 9.44 4.17 18.80
C GLU A 514 8.03 3.67 18.50
N ASP A 515 7.11 4.57 18.18
CA ASP A 515 5.76 4.25 17.72
C ASP A 515 5.13 5.40 16.91
N VAL A 516 4.19 5.07 16.03
CA VAL A 516 3.45 6.02 15.20
C VAL A 516 2.10 5.43 14.74
N PHE A 517 1.04 6.23 14.74
CA PHE A 517 -0.23 5.83 14.13
C PHE A 517 -0.10 5.74 12.61
N GLN A 518 0.37 6.83 12.01
CA GLN A 518 0.52 7.05 10.59
C GLN A 518 1.45 8.26 10.40
N SER A 519 2.08 8.39 9.24
CA SER A 519 3.08 9.44 9.03
C SER A 519 2.83 10.23 7.74
N ALA A 520 2.61 11.54 7.90
CA ALA A 520 2.69 12.54 6.82
C ALA A 520 4.01 12.46 6.05
N VAL A 521 5.08 12.12 6.76
CA VAL A 521 6.40 12.07 6.16
C VAL A 521 6.55 10.89 5.21
N VAL A 522 6.00 9.71 5.54
CA VAL A 522 6.08 8.55 4.62
C VAL A 522 5.22 8.77 3.38
N THR A 523 4.04 9.35 3.52
CA THR A 523 3.16 9.63 2.38
C THR A 523 3.80 10.63 1.41
N GLN A 524 4.48 11.65 1.94
CA GLN A 524 5.28 12.60 1.17
C GLN A 524 6.53 11.97 0.54
N ALA A 525 7.25 11.11 1.26
CA ALA A 525 8.42 10.41 0.74
C ALA A 525 8.06 9.50 -0.44
N VAL A 526 6.98 8.71 -0.29
CA VAL A 526 6.46 7.85 -1.35
C VAL A 526 6.01 8.70 -2.53
N TRP A 527 5.27 9.79 -2.32
CA TRP A 527 4.90 10.72 -3.39
C TRP A 527 6.13 11.28 -4.13
N ALA A 528 7.18 11.63 -3.39
CA ALA A 528 8.44 12.12 -3.94
C ALA A 528 9.25 11.06 -4.71
N GLY A 529 8.85 9.79 -4.65
CA GLY A 529 9.59 8.70 -5.29
C GLY A 529 10.80 8.21 -4.48
N LEU A 530 10.88 8.54 -3.20
CA LEU A 530 12.03 8.25 -2.35
C LEU A 530 11.86 6.92 -1.62
N PRO A 531 12.86 6.02 -1.68
CA PRO A 531 12.96 4.91 -0.75
C PRO A 531 13.03 5.39 0.70
N CYS A 532 12.65 4.52 1.62
CA CYS A 532 12.62 4.80 3.05
C CYS A 532 13.42 3.75 3.83
N ILE A 533 13.72 4.02 5.09
CA ILE A 533 14.10 3.02 6.09
C ILE A 533 13.14 3.19 7.27
N PHE A 534 12.51 2.11 7.71
CA PHE A 534 11.46 2.15 8.72
C PHE A 534 11.91 1.48 10.01
N SER A 535 11.52 2.03 11.17
CA SER A 535 11.40 1.19 12.36
C SER A 535 10.23 0.21 12.22
N ASN A 536 10.18 -0.82 13.06
CA ASN A 536 9.09 -1.79 13.10
C ASN A 536 7.78 -1.24 13.72
N ALA A 537 7.54 0.07 13.64
CA ALA A 537 6.30 0.68 14.13
C ALA A 537 5.12 0.32 13.20
N GLU A 538 3.98 -0.05 13.78
CA GLU A 538 2.82 -0.58 13.04
C GLU A 538 2.26 0.42 12.00
N GLY A 539 2.39 1.73 12.26
CA GLY A 539 1.96 2.77 11.32
C GLY A 539 2.73 2.80 10.00
N PHE A 540 3.88 2.12 9.91
CA PHE A 540 4.64 2.00 8.66
C PHE A 540 4.29 0.76 7.84
N ALA A 541 3.53 -0.19 8.38
CA ALA A 541 3.22 -1.46 7.73
C ALA A 541 2.69 -1.32 6.28
N PRO A 542 1.79 -0.36 5.96
CA PRO A 542 1.33 -0.17 4.58
C PRO A 542 2.41 0.25 3.57
N TYR A 543 3.58 0.70 4.04
CA TYR A 543 4.63 1.31 3.24
C TYR A 543 5.92 0.48 3.18
N HIS A 544 5.96 -0.72 3.78
CA HIS A 544 7.16 -1.57 3.83
C HIS A 544 7.72 -1.95 2.46
N ALA A 545 6.95 -1.87 1.37
CA ALA A 545 7.50 -2.05 0.03
C ALA A 545 8.52 -0.95 -0.36
N ALA A 546 8.46 0.23 0.27
CA ALA A 546 9.38 1.34 0.00
C ALA A 546 10.75 1.22 0.68
N GLY A 547 10.99 0.22 1.53
CA GLY A 547 12.19 0.23 2.37
C GLY A 547 12.38 -0.94 3.31
N PRO A 548 13.60 -1.18 3.82
CA PRO A 548 13.83 -2.15 4.88
C PRO A 548 13.17 -1.70 6.19
N VAL A 549 12.81 -2.69 7.02
CA VAL A 549 12.27 -2.51 8.37
C VAL A 549 13.31 -2.98 9.37
N VAL A 550 13.66 -2.11 10.32
CA VAL A 550 14.74 -2.33 11.29
C VAL A 550 14.23 -2.19 12.73
N ARG A 551 14.85 -2.92 13.66
CA ARG A 551 14.46 -2.96 15.07
C ARG A 551 15.53 -2.41 16.01
N SER A 552 16.80 -2.49 15.62
CA SER A 552 17.94 -2.03 16.40
C SER A 552 18.78 -0.99 15.66
N VAL A 553 19.67 -0.32 16.39
CA VAL A 553 20.63 0.63 15.81
C VAL A 553 21.59 -0.09 14.86
N ASP A 554 22.01 -1.32 15.18
CA ASP A 554 22.87 -2.13 14.30
C ASP A 554 22.18 -2.50 12.98
N GLU A 555 20.91 -2.88 13.04
CA GLU A 555 20.10 -3.14 11.85
C GLU A 555 19.90 -1.87 11.02
N LEU A 556 19.66 -0.72 11.68
CA LEU A 556 19.57 0.58 11.02
C LEU A 556 20.87 0.93 10.30
N ALA A 557 22.02 0.78 10.96
CA ALA A 557 23.33 1.06 10.39
C ALA A 557 23.62 0.15 9.19
N ARG A 558 23.24 -1.13 9.27
CA ARG A 558 23.33 -2.06 8.14
C ARG A 558 22.42 -1.64 6.99
N ALA A 559 21.16 -1.34 7.26
CA ALA A 559 20.20 -0.91 6.25
C ALA A 559 20.64 0.39 5.55
N MET A 560 21.19 1.36 6.30
CA MET A 560 21.75 2.60 5.73
C MET A 560 22.96 2.35 4.83
N ARG A 561 23.77 1.31 5.07
CA ARG A 561 24.84 0.93 4.13
C ARG A 561 24.28 0.21 2.90
N GLU A 562 23.44 -0.81 3.12
CA GLU A 562 22.95 -1.69 2.07
C GLU A 562 22.03 -0.98 1.07
N ILE A 563 21.22 -0.01 1.51
CA ILE A 563 20.29 0.71 0.62
C ILE A 563 21.01 1.56 -0.43
N GLN A 564 22.28 1.91 -0.19
CA GLN A 564 23.09 2.68 -1.14
C GLN A 564 23.55 1.83 -2.33
N TRP A 565 23.48 0.50 -2.22
CA TRP A 565 23.84 -0.39 -3.32
C TRP A 565 22.80 -0.31 -4.45
N PRO A 566 23.22 -0.19 -5.72
CA PRO A 566 22.30 0.02 -6.85
C PRO A 566 21.16 -1.00 -6.95
N GLU A 567 21.45 -2.28 -6.69
CA GLU A 567 20.45 -3.35 -6.76
C GLU A 567 19.36 -3.20 -5.67
N ASN A 568 19.79 -2.89 -4.44
CA ASN A 568 18.88 -2.68 -3.31
C ASN A 568 18.07 -1.39 -3.49
N TYR A 569 18.72 -0.30 -3.91
CA TYR A 569 18.04 0.95 -4.21
C TYR A 569 16.97 0.75 -5.29
N ALA A 570 17.32 0.09 -6.40
CA ALA A 570 16.39 -0.19 -7.49
C ALA A 570 15.21 -1.06 -7.04
N ARG A 571 15.43 -2.03 -6.14
CA ARG A 571 14.37 -2.84 -5.53
C ARG A 571 13.37 -1.98 -4.76
N TYR A 572 13.83 -1.11 -3.87
CA TYR A 572 12.92 -0.28 -3.07
C TYR A 572 12.28 0.83 -3.91
N ALA A 573 12.99 1.40 -4.89
CA ALA A 573 12.42 2.34 -5.85
C ALA A 573 11.27 1.71 -6.66
N ARG A 574 11.36 0.41 -7.04
CA ARG A 574 10.23 -0.32 -7.62
C ARG A 574 9.03 -0.37 -6.67
N GLY A 575 9.27 -0.69 -5.40
CA GLY A 575 8.22 -0.70 -4.38
C GLY A 575 7.56 0.67 -4.18
N VAL A 576 8.34 1.76 -4.17
CA VAL A 576 7.82 3.13 -4.13
C VAL A 576 6.92 3.42 -5.33
N ARG A 577 7.31 3.03 -6.55
CA ARG A 577 6.46 3.22 -7.75
C ARG A 577 5.12 2.48 -7.64
N ILE A 578 5.11 1.29 -7.06
CA ILE A 578 3.89 0.54 -6.79
C ILE A 578 3.03 1.30 -5.78
N LEU A 579 3.60 1.69 -4.64
CA LEU A 579 2.88 2.42 -3.60
C LEU A 579 2.34 3.76 -4.08
N ARG A 580 3.07 4.50 -4.93
CA ARG A 580 2.58 5.75 -5.55
C ARG A 580 1.31 5.53 -6.35
N ARG A 581 1.21 4.42 -7.08
CA ARG A 581 0.01 4.07 -7.85
C ARG A 581 -1.13 3.61 -6.94
N LEU A 582 -0.82 2.78 -5.94
CA LEU A 582 -1.82 2.20 -5.03
C LEU A 582 -2.45 3.24 -4.11
N LEU A 583 -1.64 4.16 -3.59
CA LEU A 583 -2.04 5.14 -2.59
C LEU A 583 -2.29 6.52 -3.20
N SER A 584 -2.31 6.64 -4.53
CA SER A 584 -2.60 7.90 -5.22
C SER A 584 -3.91 8.53 -4.72
N PRO A 585 -3.99 9.87 -4.60
CA PRO A 585 -5.21 10.54 -4.18
C PRO A 585 -6.42 10.12 -5.01
N GLU A 586 -6.29 10.07 -6.33
CA GLU A 586 -7.38 9.70 -7.25
C GLU A 586 -7.92 8.30 -6.98
N ARG A 587 -7.06 7.35 -6.62
CA ARG A 587 -7.48 5.97 -6.34
C ARG A 587 -8.03 5.81 -4.94
N ASN A 588 -7.37 6.42 -3.97
CA ASN A 588 -7.69 6.20 -2.56
C ASN A 588 -8.91 7.04 -2.13
N ALA A 589 -9.11 8.22 -2.73
CA ALA A 589 -10.22 9.09 -2.39
C ALA A 589 -11.60 8.50 -2.79
N GLU A 590 -11.67 7.68 -3.84
CA GLU A 590 -12.89 6.95 -4.22
C GLU A 590 -13.34 5.94 -3.16
N ARG A 591 -12.41 5.41 -2.36
CA ARG A 591 -12.74 4.43 -1.30
C ARG A 591 -13.63 5.04 -0.23
N TYR A 592 -13.55 6.35 0.00
CA TYR A 592 -14.47 7.04 0.92
C TYR A 592 -15.93 6.94 0.44
N LEU A 593 -16.15 6.92 -0.87
CA LEU A 593 -17.49 6.87 -1.48
C LEU A 593 -18.03 5.45 -1.65
N ALA A 594 -17.19 4.43 -1.50
CA ALA A 594 -17.63 3.04 -1.57
C ALA A 594 -18.72 2.75 -0.53
N GLY A 595 -19.86 2.22 -0.99
CA GLY A 595 -21.04 1.96 -0.15
C GLY A 595 -21.90 3.20 0.16
N VAL A 596 -21.56 4.37 -0.39
CA VAL A 596 -22.33 5.61 -0.23
C VAL A 596 -23.19 5.84 -1.49
N PRO A 597 -24.53 5.81 -1.37
CA PRO A 597 -25.46 5.81 -2.51
C PRO A 597 -25.34 7.01 -3.46
#